data_AF-A0A4Q3YHR6-F1
#
_entry.id   AF-A0A4Q3YHR6-F1
#
_cell.length_a   1.000
_cell.length_b   1.000
_cell.length_c   1.000
_cell.angle_alpha   90.00
_cell.angle_beta   90.00
_cell.angle_gamma   90.00
#
_symmetry.space_group_name_H-M   'P 1'
#
loop_
_entity.id
_entity.type
_entity.pdbx_description
1 polymer ?
#
loop_
_entity_poly.entity_id
_entity_poly.type
_entity_poly.pdbx_seq_one_letter_code
_entity_poly.pdbx_strand_id
1 'polypeptide(L)'
;MISTTSYNHLKTYGHGADIRIPAACAKAGTRFHAAGENPGFMFERLATGLTAMSQRVDKITVQEFVDCSPVSAPEMMVELMGMGKLPEEVTVESKMFQAVSVQYEQAIATTADLMGLELDEIRTDIRTATVDHEVKVPHFTFAPGTVVGQIMSWSGYRGGREVLVAEEYWTVTNDIPGWDLDLDGQFYLRVLIEGSPAMKVDVHIANEALPDLPDVTGGQLAVAMTGVRAIPYVLESPSGVVVPAIFGAYRWRD
;
A
#
# COMPACT_ATOMS: atom_id res chain seq x y z
N MET A 1 -21.51 7.06 -0.92
CA MET A 1 -20.40 7.13 -1.89
C MET A 1 -19.33 6.17 -1.43
N ILE A 2 -18.87 5.30 -2.32
CA ILE A 2 -17.72 4.44 -2.09
C ILE A 2 -16.66 4.86 -3.11
N SER A 3 -15.46 5.16 -2.65
CA SER A 3 -14.33 5.52 -3.51
C SER A 3 -13.27 4.44 -3.44
N THR A 4 -12.67 4.07 -4.56
CA THR A 4 -11.44 3.25 -4.59
C THR A 4 -10.18 4.11 -4.76
N THR A 5 -10.34 5.44 -4.76
CA THR A 5 -9.22 6.38 -4.76
C THR A 5 -8.91 6.86 -3.34
N SER A 6 -7.71 7.39 -3.17
CA SER A 6 -7.13 7.76 -1.88
C SER A 6 -7.97 8.76 -1.08
N TYR A 7 -8.65 8.26 -0.05
CA TYR A 7 -9.38 9.02 1.00
C TYR A 7 -9.43 8.23 2.32
N ASN A 8 -8.48 7.31 2.53
CA ASN A 8 -8.50 6.36 3.64
C ASN A 8 -8.25 7.06 4.99
N HIS A 9 -7.48 8.17 5.00
CA HIS A 9 -7.33 9.04 6.16
C HIS A 9 -7.54 10.51 5.80
N LEU A 10 -8.73 11.03 6.07
CA LEU A 10 -9.13 12.38 5.63
C LEU A 10 -8.28 13.52 6.20
N LYS A 11 -7.71 13.35 7.41
CA LYS A 11 -6.82 14.38 8.00
C LYS A 11 -5.51 14.47 7.22
N THR A 12 -4.90 13.33 6.90
CA THR A 12 -3.65 13.27 6.12
C THR A 12 -3.86 13.61 4.66
N TYR A 13 -5.04 13.29 4.09
CA TYR A 13 -5.42 13.77 2.75
C TYR A 13 -5.38 15.31 2.65
N GLY A 14 -5.67 16.01 3.75
CA GLY A 14 -5.61 17.46 3.83
C GLY A 14 -6.77 18.14 3.11
N HIS A 15 -6.55 19.39 2.67
CA HIS A 15 -7.56 20.22 1.99
C HIS A 15 -8.89 20.38 2.76
N GLY A 16 -8.84 20.22 4.08
CA GLY A 16 -10.00 20.21 4.97
C GLY A 16 -10.99 19.07 4.69
N ALA A 17 -10.55 17.96 4.09
CA ALA A 17 -11.40 16.83 3.75
C ALA A 17 -12.07 16.21 5.00
N ASP A 18 -11.34 16.17 6.11
CA ASP A 18 -11.80 15.74 7.44
C ASP A 18 -12.94 16.60 8.01
N ILE A 19 -13.08 17.85 7.55
CA ILE A 19 -14.20 18.73 7.89
C ILE A 19 -15.30 18.65 6.83
N ARG A 20 -14.92 18.79 5.56
CA ARG A 20 -15.84 18.96 4.43
C ARG A 20 -16.65 17.70 4.15
N ILE A 21 -16.04 16.52 4.20
CA ILE A 21 -16.72 15.26 3.87
C ILE A 21 -17.72 14.89 4.97
N PRO A 22 -17.37 14.87 6.28
CA PRO A 22 -18.35 14.64 7.33
C PRO A 22 -19.48 15.67 7.32
N ALA A 23 -19.19 16.95 7.10
CA ALA A 23 -20.21 18.00 7.01
C ALA A 23 -21.19 17.76 5.85
N ALA A 24 -20.67 17.34 4.68
CA ALA A 24 -21.52 16.99 3.54
C ALA A 24 -22.38 15.75 3.84
N CYS A 25 -21.80 14.72 4.48
CA CYS A 25 -22.53 13.53 4.90
C CYS A 25 -23.64 13.85 5.90
N ALA A 26 -23.35 14.68 6.91
CA ALA A 26 -24.33 15.11 7.91
C ALA A 26 -25.46 15.94 7.29
N LYS A 27 -25.14 16.86 6.38
CA LYS A 27 -26.13 17.71 5.70
C LYS A 27 -27.08 16.89 4.80
N ALA A 28 -26.56 15.87 4.13
CA ALA A 28 -27.32 15.08 3.15
C ALA A 28 -27.85 13.75 3.69
N GLY A 29 -27.52 13.36 4.93
CA GLY A 29 -27.81 12.03 5.46
C GLY A 29 -27.09 10.90 4.70
N THR A 30 -25.96 11.20 4.06
CA THR A 30 -25.21 10.25 3.22
C THR A 30 -24.04 9.62 3.97
N ARG A 31 -23.43 8.61 3.35
CA ARG A 31 -22.27 7.88 3.86
C ARG A 31 -21.12 7.99 2.88
N PHE A 32 -19.91 8.07 3.38
CA PHE A 32 -18.68 8.03 2.60
C PHE A 32 -17.77 6.92 3.10
N HIS A 33 -17.27 6.09 2.20
CA HIS A 33 -16.32 5.03 2.51
C HIS A 33 -15.21 5.02 1.46
N ALA A 34 -13.97 5.08 1.92
CA ALA A 34 -12.81 4.78 1.08
C ALA A 34 -12.55 3.27 1.18
N ALA A 35 -12.59 2.63 0.03
CA ALA A 35 -12.28 1.22 -0.17
C ALA A 35 -10.97 1.11 -0.94
N GLY A 36 -10.38 -0.07 -0.91
CA GLY A 36 -9.12 -0.36 -1.57
C GLY A 36 -8.49 -1.59 -0.97
N GLU A 37 -7.47 -2.08 -1.64
CA GLU A 37 -6.71 -3.25 -1.23
C GLU A 37 -5.52 -2.79 -0.35
N ASN A 38 -4.65 -1.94 -0.88
CA ASN A 38 -3.61 -1.26 -0.11
C ASN A 38 -3.42 0.16 -0.68
N PRO A 39 -3.90 1.23 -0.02
CA PRO A 39 -4.62 1.28 1.26
C PRO A 39 -6.06 0.75 1.23
N GLY A 40 -6.53 0.22 2.36
CA GLY A 40 -7.94 -0.05 2.64
C GLY A 40 -8.23 -1.45 3.22
N PHE A 41 -7.40 -2.44 2.91
CA PHE A 41 -7.57 -3.81 3.38
C PHE A 41 -6.31 -4.37 4.05
N MET A 42 -5.16 -4.32 3.39
CA MET A 42 -3.98 -5.06 3.82
C MET A 42 -3.42 -4.56 5.13
N PHE A 43 -3.25 -3.24 5.25
CA PHE A 43 -2.77 -2.63 6.48
C PHE A 43 -3.89 -2.50 7.51
N GLU A 44 -4.98 -1.85 7.10
CA GLU A 44 -6.04 -1.37 7.97
C GLU A 44 -6.93 -2.49 8.49
N ARG A 45 -7.00 -3.64 7.78
CA ARG A 45 -7.92 -4.74 8.12
C ARG A 45 -7.18 -6.04 8.38
N LEU A 46 -6.34 -6.50 7.45
CA LEU A 46 -5.64 -7.77 7.57
C LEU A 46 -4.55 -7.68 8.65
N ALA A 47 -3.56 -6.79 8.51
CA ALA A 47 -2.48 -6.65 9.47
C ALA A 47 -3.01 -6.29 10.87
N THR A 48 -3.92 -5.32 10.93
CA THR A 48 -4.60 -4.93 12.16
C THR A 48 -5.37 -6.10 12.79
N GLY A 49 -6.10 -6.90 12.01
CA GLY A 49 -6.85 -8.05 12.50
C GLY A 49 -5.97 -9.20 13.01
N LEU A 50 -4.84 -9.48 12.33
CA LEU A 50 -3.88 -10.49 12.75
C LEU A 50 -3.33 -10.21 14.15
N THR A 51 -3.20 -8.94 14.54
CA THR A 51 -2.70 -8.56 15.86
C THR A 51 -3.59 -9.00 17.03
N ALA A 52 -4.83 -9.44 16.78
CA ALA A 52 -5.67 -10.05 17.80
C ALA A 52 -5.09 -11.35 18.39
N MET A 53 -4.15 -11.97 17.68
CA MET A 53 -3.41 -13.16 18.14
C MET A 53 -2.12 -12.79 18.90
N SER A 54 -1.83 -11.49 19.08
CA SER A 54 -0.59 -11.01 19.68
C SER A 54 -0.76 -10.63 21.15
N GLN A 55 0.17 -11.09 21.98
CA GLN A 55 0.36 -10.55 23.33
C GLN A 55 1.06 -9.19 23.28
N ARG A 56 1.97 -9.00 22.32
CA ARG A 56 2.72 -7.75 22.09
C ARG A 56 2.98 -7.59 20.60
N VAL A 57 2.88 -6.36 20.11
CA VAL A 57 3.32 -5.98 18.77
C VAL A 57 4.40 -4.91 18.90
N ASP A 58 5.55 -5.15 18.26
CA ASP A 58 6.71 -4.26 18.27
C ASP A 58 6.79 -3.45 16.97
N LYS A 59 6.56 -4.08 15.81
CA LYS A 59 6.53 -3.45 14.48
C LYS A 59 5.59 -4.21 13.55
N ILE A 60 4.84 -3.49 12.71
CA ILE A 60 4.08 -4.06 11.60
C ILE A 60 4.69 -3.55 10.30
N THR A 61 5.03 -4.45 9.39
CA THR A 61 5.47 -4.10 8.02
C THR A 61 4.50 -4.73 7.02
N VAL A 62 3.98 -3.92 6.08
CA VAL A 62 3.24 -4.41 4.92
C VAL A 62 4.08 -4.11 3.68
N GLN A 63 4.47 -5.16 2.97
CA GLN A 63 5.27 -5.08 1.75
C GLN A 63 4.38 -5.47 0.57
N GLU A 64 4.35 -4.66 -0.47
CA GLU A 64 3.63 -4.92 -1.71
C GLU A 64 4.66 -5.05 -2.83
N PHE A 65 4.51 -6.07 -3.68
CA PHE A 65 5.49 -6.43 -4.69
C PHE A 65 4.85 -6.41 -6.08
N VAL A 66 5.47 -5.64 -6.97
CA VAL A 66 4.96 -5.39 -8.33
C VAL A 66 6.03 -5.72 -9.36
N ASP A 67 5.74 -6.72 -10.18
CA ASP A 67 6.48 -6.96 -11.42
C ASP A 67 6.06 -5.90 -12.46
N CYS A 68 7.01 -5.04 -12.77
CA CYS A 68 6.87 -3.93 -13.69
C CYS A 68 7.25 -4.31 -15.12
N SER A 69 7.86 -5.49 -15.33
CA SER A 69 8.32 -5.96 -16.65
C SER A 69 7.26 -5.94 -17.76
N PRO A 70 5.94 -6.11 -17.48
CA PRO A 70 4.90 -6.01 -18.51
C PRO A 70 4.56 -4.58 -18.95
N VAL A 71 4.98 -3.55 -18.21
CA VAL A 71 4.70 -2.15 -18.58
C VAL A 71 5.37 -1.84 -19.91
N SER A 72 4.59 -1.38 -20.89
CA SER A 72 5.06 -1.13 -22.27
C SER A 72 5.25 0.35 -22.60
N ALA A 73 4.67 1.26 -21.81
CA ALA A 73 4.73 2.69 -22.05
C ALA A 73 6.07 3.29 -21.54
N PRO A 74 6.92 3.87 -22.41
CA PRO A 74 8.22 4.41 -22.00
C PRO A 74 8.11 5.55 -20.98
N GLU A 75 7.10 6.42 -21.12
CA GLU A 75 6.82 7.50 -20.16
C GLU A 75 6.54 6.93 -18.75
N MET A 76 5.79 5.84 -18.66
CA MET A 76 5.53 5.20 -17.38
C MET A 76 6.78 4.50 -16.85
N MET A 77 7.38 3.61 -17.65
CA MET A 77 8.50 2.77 -17.24
C MET A 77 9.75 3.56 -16.84
N VAL A 78 10.14 4.55 -17.66
CA VAL A 78 11.40 5.27 -17.46
C VAL A 78 11.15 6.58 -16.72
N GLU A 79 10.22 7.41 -17.21
CA GLU A 79 10.10 8.76 -16.66
C GLU A 79 9.45 8.81 -15.28
N LEU A 80 8.38 8.04 -15.09
CA LEU A 80 7.65 8.00 -13.83
C LEU A 80 8.23 6.96 -12.86
N MET A 81 8.42 5.72 -13.30
CA MET A 81 8.89 4.64 -12.43
C MET A 81 10.41 4.65 -12.21
N GLY A 82 11.18 5.33 -13.05
CA GLY A 82 12.63 5.50 -12.88
C GLY A 82 13.48 4.32 -13.35
N MET A 83 12.90 3.30 -13.97
CA MET A 83 13.65 2.15 -14.46
C MET A 83 14.59 2.57 -15.60
N GLY A 84 15.86 2.17 -15.52
CA GLY A 84 16.90 2.55 -16.46
C GLY A 84 17.57 3.90 -16.19
N LYS A 85 17.12 4.66 -15.19
CA LYS A 85 17.82 5.88 -14.72
C LYS A 85 19.04 5.51 -13.86
N LEU A 86 19.88 6.50 -13.57
CA LEU A 86 20.91 6.34 -12.55
C LEU A 86 20.28 6.38 -11.15
N PRO A 87 20.80 5.61 -10.17
CA PRO A 87 20.27 5.57 -8.80
C PRO A 87 20.02 6.95 -8.17
N GLU A 88 20.95 7.90 -8.36
CA GLU A 88 20.87 9.25 -7.80
C GLU A 88 19.75 10.12 -8.38
N GLU A 89 19.17 9.73 -9.53
CA GLU A 89 18.07 10.45 -10.16
C GLU A 89 16.70 10.05 -9.57
N VAL A 90 16.65 8.93 -8.84
CA VAL A 90 15.44 8.37 -8.26
C VAL A 90 15.40 8.71 -6.78
N THR A 91 14.60 9.72 -6.43
CA THR A 91 14.52 10.26 -5.06
C THR A 91 13.08 10.40 -4.59
N VAL A 92 12.89 10.73 -3.31
CA VAL A 92 11.57 11.03 -2.74
C VAL A 92 10.90 12.25 -3.40
N GLU A 93 11.66 13.11 -4.08
CA GLU A 93 11.14 14.27 -4.83
C GLU A 93 10.64 13.89 -6.24
N SER A 94 10.82 12.64 -6.67
CA SER A 94 10.29 12.15 -7.94
C SER A 94 8.77 12.28 -7.98
N LYS A 95 8.23 12.76 -9.11
CA LYS A 95 6.79 12.99 -9.29
C LYS A 95 5.94 11.76 -8.94
N MET A 96 6.39 10.57 -9.36
CA MET A 96 5.67 9.33 -9.09
C MET A 96 5.71 8.97 -7.61
N PHE A 97 6.85 9.15 -6.93
CA PHE A 97 6.94 8.96 -5.48
C PHE A 97 5.93 9.84 -4.75
N GLN A 98 5.91 11.14 -5.06
CA GLN A 98 4.97 12.10 -4.44
C GLN A 98 3.50 11.73 -4.70
N ALA A 99 3.18 11.28 -5.92
CA ALA A 99 1.82 10.86 -6.28
C ALA A 99 1.35 9.63 -5.49
N VAL A 100 2.27 8.71 -5.20
CA VAL A 100 2.01 7.47 -4.46
C VAL A 100 2.06 7.69 -2.95
N SER A 101 2.92 8.60 -2.47
CA SER A 101 3.18 8.86 -1.04
C SER A 101 1.91 9.15 -0.25
N VAL A 102 1.04 9.97 -0.82
CA VAL A 102 -0.25 10.36 -0.22
C VAL A 102 -1.09 9.13 0.17
N GLN A 103 -0.99 8.02 -0.56
CA GLN A 103 -1.78 6.81 -0.32
C GLN A 103 -1.25 6.03 0.88
N TYR A 104 0.05 5.80 0.95
CA TYR A 104 0.68 5.04 2.02
C TYR A 104 0.77 5.83 3.33
N GLU A 105 0.97 7.14 3.29
CA GLU A 105 0.87 7.99 4.49
C GLU A 105 -0.53 7.92 5.11
N GLN A 106 -1.57 7.88 4.27
CA GLN A 106 -2.94 7.64 4.74
C GLN A 106 -3.14 6.23 5.28
N ALA A 107 -2.51 5.20 4.68
CA ALA A 107 -2.58 3.83 5.18
C ALA A 107 -1.99 3.70 6.60
N ILE A 108 -0.79 4.29 6.79
CA ILE A 108 -0.09 4.34 8.07
C ILE A 108 -0.92 5.09 9.10
N ALA A 109 -1.43 6.28 8.76
CA ALA A 109 -2.23 7.10 9.68
C ALA A 109 -3.57 6.44 10.03
N THR A 110 -4.26 5.83 9.07
CA THR A 110 -5.53 5.11 9.33
C THR A 110 -5.29 3.93 10.26
N THR A 111 -4.23 3.16 10.02
CA THR A 111 -3.89 2.03 10.89
C THR A 111 -3.53 2.49 12.30
N ALA A 112 -2.78 3.59 12.42
CA ALA A 112 -2.45 4.17 13.71
C ALA A 112 -3.72 4.53 14.50
N ASP A 113 -4.67 5.23 13.88
CA ASP A 113 -5.98 5.56 14.47
C ASP A 113 -6.76 4.28 14.86
N LEU A 114 -6.81 3.27 13.98
CA LEU A 114 -7.50 2.00 14.23
C LEU A 114 -6.90 1.22 15.40
N MET A 115 -5.61 1.33 15.65
CA MET A 115 -4.89 0.64 16.72
C MET A 115 -4.69 1.52 17.97
N GLY A 116 -5.16 2.76 17.96
CA GLY A 116 -5.00 3.71 19.07
C GLY A 116 -3.53 4.03 19.33
N LEU A 117 -2.74 4.08 18.26
CA LEU A 117 -1.32 4.37 18.28
C LEU A 117 -1.10 5.84 17.91
N GLU A 118 -0.49 6.62 18.80
CA GLU A 118 0.00 7.96 18.48
C GLU A 118 1.37 7.87 17.83
N LEU A 119 1.51 8.47 16.64
CA LEU A 119 2.78 8.57 15.91
C LEU A 119 3.38 9.97 16.10
N ASP A 120 4.69 10.03 16.26
CA ASP A 120 5.44 11.28 16.33
C ASP A 120 5.54 11.93 14.93
N GLU A 121 5.82 11.09 13.92
CA GLU A 121 6.04 11.49 12.53
C GLU A 121 5.87 10.29 11.59
N ILE A 122 5.71 10.58 10.30
CA ILE A 122 5.87 9.60 9.22
C ILE A 122 7.08 10.05 8.40
N ARG A 123 8.02 9.13 8.18
CA ARG A 123 9.20 9.37 7.34
C ARG A 123 9.09 8.57 6.05
N THR A 124 9.63 9.15 4.99
CA THR A 124 9.63 8.57 3.64
C THR A 124 11.05 8.29 3.20
N ASP A 125 11.25 7.18 2.50
CA ASP A 125 12.55 6.83 1.92
C ASP A 125 12.36 6.05 0.61
N ILE A 126 13.37 6.09 -0.25
CA ILE A 126 13.41 5.31 -1.48
C ILE A 126 14.80 4.70 -1.66
N ARG A 127 14.84 3.38 -1.87
CA ARG A 127 16.06 2.61 -2.11
C ARG A 127 16.00 1.98 -3.48
N THR A 128 16.93 2.33 -4.36
CA THR A 128 17.05 1.71 -5.69
C THR A 128 17.91 0.45 -5.66
N ALA A 129 17.65 -0.44 -6.60
CA ALA A 129 18.45 -1.62 -6.89
C ALA A 129 18.96 -1.59 -8.34
N THR A 130 20.19 -2.05 -8.52
CA THR A 130 20.87 -2.17 -9.81
C THR A 130 21.53 -3.54 -9.91
N VAL A 131 21.75 -4.03 -11.12
CA VAL A 131 22.54 -5.23 -11.38
C VAL A 131 23.74 -4.92 -12.29
N ASP A 132 24.74 -5.80 -12.31
CA ASP A 132 26.01 -5.62 -13.03
C ASP A 132 25.97 -6.10 -14.49
N HIS A 133 24.80 -6.48 -14.99
CA HIS A 133 24.59 -7.00 -16.32
C HIS A 133 23.33 -6.39 -16.97
N GLU A 134 23.14 -6.67 -18.26
CA GLU A 134 22.00 -6.17 -19.03
C GLU A 134 20.72 -6.92 -18.68
N VAL A 135 19.64 -6.19 -18.35
CA VAL A 135 18.32 -6.77 -18.06
C VAL A 135 17.40 -6.57 -19.26
N LYS A 136 16.85 -7.66 -19.80
CA LYS A 136 15.90 -7.63 -20.93
C LYS A 136 14.51 -8.00 -20.46
N VAL A 137 13.56 -7.13 -20.72
CA VAL A 137 12.12 -7.35 -20.51
C VAL A 137 11.37 -7.19 -21.83
N PRO A 138 10.10 -7.60 -21.96
CA PRO A 138 9.39 -7.67 -23.24
C PRO A 138 9.45 -6.39 -24.09
N HIS A 139 9.50 -5.22 -23.46
CA HIS A 139 9.44 -3.92 -24.14
C HIS A 139 10.72 -3.08 -24.02
N PHE A 140 11.68 -3.47 -23.16
CA PHE A 140 12.83 -2.64 -22.81
C PHE A 140 14.11 -3.46 -22.58
N THR A 141 15.25 -2.79 -22.65
CA THR A 141 16.55 -3.33 -22.25
C THR A 141 17.24 -2.28 -21.38
N PHE A 142 17.64 -2.68 -20.18
CA PHE A 142 18.27 -1.81 -19.19
C PHE A 142 19.76 -2.11 -19.09
N ALA A 143 20.57 -1.06 -19.07
CA ALA A 143 22.02 -1.19 -19.03
C ALA A 143 22.53 -1.59 -17.63
N PRO A 144 23.68 -2.27 -17.53
CA PRO A 144 24.34 -2.52 -16.25
C PRO A 144 24.48 -1.24 -15.41
N GLY A 145 24.23 -1.34 -14.10
CA GLY A 145 24.34 -0.21 -13.16
C GLY A 145 23.19 0.80 -13.20
N THR A 146 22.18 0.58 -14.05
CA THR A 146 20.94 1.39 -14.03
C THR A 146 19.89 0.75 -13.12
N VAL A 147 18.91 1.55 -12.70
CA VAL A 147 17.83 1.12 -11.81
C VAL A 147 17.00 0.02 -12.48
N VAL A 148 16.91 -1.14 -11.84
CA VAL A 148 16.04 -2.27 -12.24
C VAL A 148 15.02 -2.64 -11.17
N GLY A 149 15.11 -1.98 -10.02
CA GLY A 149 14.08 -2.03 -8.99
C GLY A 149 14.21 -0.88 -8.01
N GLN A 150 13.15 -0.65 -7.25
CA GLN A 150 13.14 0.29 -6.13
C GLN A 150 12.21 -0.18 -5.02
N ILE A 151 12.55 0.19 -3.79
CA ILE A 151 11.71 0.05 -2.60
C ILE A 151 11.37 1.47 -2.17
N MET A 152 10.10 1.83 -2.29
CA MET A 152 9.57 3.03 -1.65
C MET A 152 9.07 2.64 -0.26
N SER A 153 9.31 3.47 0.75
CA SER A 153 8.90 3.13 2.11
C SER A 153 8.33 4.33 2.86
N TRP A 154 7.35 4.03 3.71
CA TRP A 154 6.66 4.97 4.59
C TRP A 154 6.62 4.38 6.00
N SER A 155 7.35 5.02 6.91
CA SER A 155 7.55 4.52 8.27
C SER A 155 6.91 5.48 9.27
N GLY A 156 5.91 5.01 10.01
CA GLY A 156 5.37 5.67 11.19
C GLY A 156 6.26 5.43 12.41
N TYR A 157 6.70 6.52 13.05
CA TYR A 157 7.59 6.49 14.21
C TYR A 157 6.85 6.76 15.52
N ARG A 158 7.24 6.06 16.60
CA ARG A 158 6.87 6.37 17.99
C ARG A 158 8.07 6.19 18.91
N GLY A 159 8.41 7.23 19.67
CA GLY A 159 9.57 7.26 20.56
C GLY A 159 10.88 6.99 19.82
N GLY A 160 11.01 7.50 18.59
CA GLY A 160 12.18 7.31 17.74
C GLY A 160 12.34 5.90 17.13
N ARG A 161 11.32 5.03 17.25
CA ARG A 161 11.31 3.69 16.63
C ARG A 161 10.22 3.58 15.58
N GLU A 162 10.53 2.91 14.47
CA GLU A 162 9.53 2.51 13.48
C GLU A 162 8.59 1.46 14.07
N VAL A 163 7.29 1.72 13.99
CA VAL A 163 6.26 0.82 14.54
C VAL A 163 5.27 0.35 13.47
N LEU A 164 5.03 1.17 12.44
CA LEU A 164 4.24 0.82 11.26
C LEU A 164 5.07 1.16 10.02
N VAL A 165 5.24 0.22 9.08
CA VAL A 165 6.01 0.43 7.86
C VAL A 165 5.25 -0.12 6.66
N ALA A 166 5.08 0.70 5.64
CA ALA A 166 4.64 0.26 4.32
C ALA A 166 5.83 0.29 3.38
N GLU A 167 6.02 -0.75 2.58
CA GLU A 167 7.02 -0.82 1.53
C GLU A 167 6.37 -1.22 0.21
N GLU A 168 6.74 -0.53 -0.86
CA GLU A 168 6.29 -0.81 -2.22
C GLU A 168 7.52 -1.17 -3.06
N TYR A 169 7.59 -2.42 -3.48
CA TYR A 169 8.67 -3.00 -4.26
C TYR A 169 8.27 -2.99 -5.74
N TRP A 170 8.94 -2.16 -6.52
CA TRP A 170 8.84 -2.20 -7.99
C TRP A 170 10.09 -2.81 -8.55
N THR A 171 9.95 -3.80 -9.42
CA THR A 171 11.09 -4.42 -10.08
C THR A 171 10.74 -4.85 -11.50
N VAL A 172 11.72 -4.86 -12.39
CA VAL A 172 11.60 -5.44 -13.73
C VAL A 172 12.29 -6.81 -13.84
N THR A 173 12.83 -7.33 -12.74
CA THR A 173 13.56 -8.60 -12.69
C THR A 173 13.51 -9.26 -11.31
N ASN A 174 13.69 -10.57 -11.25
CA ASN A 174 13.68 -11.36 -10.01
C ASN A 174 15.09 -11.57 -9.41
N ASP A 175 16.13 -11.14 -10.11
CA ASP A 175 17.53 -11.40 -9.76
C ASP A 175 18.20 -10.25 -8.99
N ILE A 176 17.43 -9.50 -8.21
CA ILE A 176 17.96 -8.43 -7.36
C ILE A 176 18.59 -9.03 -6.09
N PRO A 177 19.90 -8.85 -5.85
CA PRO A 177 20.56 -9.42 -4.69
C PRO A 177 19.96 -8.97 -3.35
N GLY A 178 19.66 -9.94 -2.49
CA GLY A 178 19.14 -9.68 -1.14
C GLY A 178 17.66 -9.35 -1.07
N TRP A 179 16.95 -9.29 -2.20
CA TRP A 179 15.50 -9.17 -2.21
C TRP A 179 14.86 -10.55 -2.25
N ASP A 180 13.94 -10.79 -1.31
CA ASP A 180 13.15 -12.03 -1.25
C ASP A 180 11.91 -11.86 -2.14
N LEU A 181 12.13 -11.92 -3.46
CA LEU A 181 11.10 -11.78 -4.47
C LEU A 181 10.49 -13.15 -4.80
N ASP A 182 9.18 -13.28 -4.62
CA ASP A 182 8.40 -14.44 -5.06
C ASP A 182 7.39 -14.01 -6.14
N LEU A 183 7.93 -13.34 -7.17
CA LEU A 183 7.15 -12.79 -8.27
C LEU A 183 6.96 -13.86 -9.35
N ASP A 184 6.01 -14.76 -9.13
CA ASP A 184 5.52 -15.74 -10.12
C ASP A 184 4.58 -15.09 -11.17
N GLY A 185 4.84 -13.82 -11.52
CA GLY A 185 3.96 -13.00 -12.37
C GLY A 185 2.60 -12.69 -11.74
N GLN A 186 2.45 -12.87 -10.42
CA GLN A 186 1.25 -12.59 -9.67
C GLN A 186 1.45 -11.38 -8.76
N PHE A 187 0.35 -10.67 -8.50
CA PHE A 187 0.32 -9.62 -7.49
C PHE A 187 0.44 -10.25 -6.10
N TYR A 188 1.35 -9.73 -5.29
CA TYR A 188 1.77 -10.38 -4.06
C TYR A 188 2.05 -9.34 -2.97
N LEU A 189 1.55 -9.61 -1.77
CA LEU A 189 1.84 -8.81 -0.59
C LEU A 189 2.26 -9.69 0.59
N ARG A 190 3.02 -9.08 1.49
CA ARG A 190 3.49 -9.69 2.72
C ARG A 190 3.16 -8.80 3.91
N VAL A 191 2.58 -9.39 4.93
CA VAL A 191 2.43 -8.78 6.25
C VAL A 191 3.42 -9.43 7.21
N LEU A 192 4.26 -8.61 7.82
CA LEU A 192 5.19 -8.99 8.89
C LEU A 192 4.75 -8.32 10.18
N ILE A 193 4.57 -9.11 11.24
CA ILE A 193 4.32 -8.64 12.59
C ILE A 193 5.49 -9.10 13.44
N GLU A 194 6.31 -8.15 13.88
CA GLU A 194 7.31 -8.36 14.92
C GLU A 194 6.63 -8.19 16.28
N GLY A 195 6.92 -9.09 17.22
CA GLY A 195 6.22 -9.12 18.50
C GLY A 195 6.24 -10.49 19.14
N SER A 196 5.18 -10.78 19.90
CA SER A 196 4.98 -12.07 20.56
C SER A 196 3.54 -12.54 20.38
N PRO A 197 3.29 -13.57 19.54
CA PRO A 197 4.26 -14.19 18.61
C PRO A 197 4.60 -13.25 17.44
N ALA A 198 5.74 -13.51 16.81
CA ALA A 198 6.03 -12.95 15.49
C ALA A 198 5.24 -13.72 14.42
N MET A 199 4.76 -13.02 13.40
CA MET A 199 3.96 -13.60 12.32
C MET A 199 4.41 -13.07 10.97
N LYS A 200 4.35 -13.93 9.95
CA LYS A 200 4.52 -13.60 8.54
C LYS A 200 3.34 -14.19 7.78
N VAL A 201 2.69 -13.37 6.96
CA VAL A 201 1.57 -13.78 6.10
C VAL A 201 1.87 -13.31 4.69
N ASP A 202 1.92 -14.26 3.76
CA ASP A 202 2.09 -14.03 2.33
C ASP A 202 0.73 -14.18 1.65
N VAL A 203 0.32 -13.18 0.88
CA VAL A 203 -0.96 -13.14 0.15
C VAL A 203 -0.67 -13.00 -1.33
N HIS A 204 -0.85 -14.09 -2.07
CA HIS A 204 -0.78 -14.10 -3.53
C HIS A 204 -2.18 -13.94 -4.09
N ILE A 205 -2.38 -12.91 -4.92
CA ILE A 205 -3.69 -12.59 -5.51
C ILE A 205 -3.63 -12.88 -7.00
N ALA A 206 -4.17 -14.04 -7.36
CA ALA A 206 -4.33 -14.47 -8.74
C ALA A 206 -5.76 -14.25 -9.25
N ASN A 207 -5.91 -14.20 -10.57
CA ASN A 207 -7.21 -14.20 -11.23
C ASN A 207 -7.16 -15.08 -12.48
N GLU A 208 -8.21 -15.85 -12.70
CA GLU A 208 -8.43 -16.49 -14.00
C GLU A 208 -8.89 -15.43 -15.01
N ALA A 209 -8.49 -15.57 -16.28
CA ALA A 209 -8.91 -14.65 -17.33
C ALA A 209 -10.44 -14.60 -17.41
N LEU A 210 -11.01 -13.42 -17.19
CA LEU A 210 -12.45 -13.22 -17.29
C LEU A 210 -12.83 -13.01 -18.77
N PRO A 211 -13.85 -13.68 -19.31
CA PRO A 211 -14.19 -13.59 -20.74
C PRO A 211 -14.39 -12.16 -21.25
N ASP A 212 -15.06 -11.32 -20.45
CA ASP A 212 -15.36 -9.93 -20.81
C ASP A 212 -14.25 -8.94 -20.39
N LEU A 213 -13.28 -9.39 -19.58
CA LEU A 213 -12.22 -8.58 -18.98
C LEU A 213 -10.90 -9.39 -18.88
N PRO A 214 -10.35 -9.84 -20.02
CA PRO A 214 -9.23 -10.79 -20.02
C PRO A 214 -7.94 -10.21 -19.41
N ASP A 215 -7.79 -8.89 -19.41
CA ASP A 215 -6.60 -8.19 -18.94
C ASP A 215 -6.67 -7.75 -17.46
N VAL A 216 -7.77 -8.06 -16.75
CA VAL A 216 -7.92 -7.68 -15.33
C VAL A 216 -7.08 -8.57 -14.44
N THR A 217 -6.17 -7.94 -13.71
CA THR A 217 -5.29 -8.62 -12.74
C THR A 217 -6.04 -9.00 -11.46
N GLY A 218 -5.47 -9.93 -10.69
CA GLY A 218 -5.99 -10.30 -9.36
C GLY A 218 -6.09 -9.11 -8.41
N GLY A 219 -5.07 -8.26 -8.36
CA GLY A 219 -5.07 -7.04 -7.53
C GLY A 219 -6.20 -6.07 -7.93
N GLN A 220 -6.41 -5.82 -9.23
CA GLN A 220 -7.50 -4.97 -9.71
C GLN A 220 -8.88 -5.52 -9.34
N LEU A 221 -9.08 -6.84 -9.48
CA LEU A 221 -10.30 -7.49 -9.04
C LEU A 221 -10.48 -7.38 -7.52
N ALA A 222 -9.41 -7.58 -6.74
CA ALA A 222 -9.46 -7.45 -5.28
C ALA A 222 -9.89 -6.03 -4.85
N VAL A 223 -9.28 -4.99 -5.43
CA VAL A 223 -9.68 -3.58 -5.20
C VAL A 223 -11.15 -3.38 -5.50
N ALA A 224 -11.62 -3.80 -6.69
CA ALA A 224 -13.02 -3.66 -7.07
C ALA A 224 -13.96 -4.37 -6.08
N MET A 225 -13.60 -5.59 -5.67
CA MET A 225 -14.40 -6.37 -4.74
C MET A 225 -14.44 -5.76 -3.34
N THR A 226 -13.41 -5.05 -2.88
CA THR A 226 -13.50 -4.31 -1.60
C THR A 226 -14.62 -3.27 -1.63
N GLY A 227 -14.76 -2.53 -2.73
CA GLY A 227 -15.83 -1.55 -2.92
C GLY A 227 -17.22 -2.19 -3.03
N VAL A 228 -17.35 -3.24 -3.83
CA VAL A 228 -18.62 -3.97 -3.98
C VAL A 228 -19.08 -4.60 -2.66
N ARG A 229 -18.16 -5.25 -1.93
CA ARG A 229 -18.48 -5.91 -0.65
C ARG A 229 -18.77 -4.92 0.47
N ALA A 230 -18.29 -3.68 0.38
CA ALA A 230 -18.59 -2.63 1.36
C ALA A 230 -20.04 -2.09 1.26
N ILE A 231 -20.73 -2.24 0.13
CA ILE A 231 -22.08 -1.68 -0.11
C ILE A 231 -23.07 -1.96 1.05
N PRO A 232 -23.34 -3.21 1.46
CA PRO A 232 -24.31 -3.47 2.53
C PRO A 232 -23.90 -2.80 3.86
N TYR A 233 -22.63 -2.90 4.24
CA TYR A 233 -22.12 -2.29 5.47
C TYR A 233 -22.24 -0.77 5.48
N VAL A 234 -21.96 -0.13 4.35
CA VAL A 234 -22.09 1.32 4.19
C VAL A 234 -23.56 1.77 4.26
N LEU A 235 -24.48 0.96 3.74
CA LEU A 235 -25.92 1.25 3.81
C LEU A 235 -26.48 1.12 5.24
N GLU A 236 -26.01 0.12 5.99
CA GLU A 236 -26.41 -0.13 7.38
C GLU A 236 -25.79 0.86 8.37
N SER A 237 -24.67 1.49 8.01
CA SER A 237 -23.99 2.46 8.87
C SER A 237 -24.77 3.77 9.03
N PRO A 238 -24.60 4.47 10.17
CA PRO A 238 -25.05 5.85 10.33
C PRO A 238 -24.47 6.77 9.26
N SER A 239 -25.14 7.90 9.01
CA SER A 239 -24.61 8.94 8.11
C SER A 239 -23.26 9.46 8.62
N GLY A 240 -22.29 9.63 7.72
CA GLY A 240 -20.93 10.04 8.07
C GLY A 240 -19.86 9.29 7.27
N VAL A 241 -18.63 9.40 7.75
CA VAL A 241 -17.52 8.59 7.23
C VAL A 241 -17.60 7.21 7.86
N VAL A 242 -17.60 6.19 7.01
CA VAL A 242 -17.74 4.78 7.40
C VAL A 242 -16.37 4.13 7.30
N VAL A 243 -15.87 3.70 8.46
CA VAL A 243 -14.63 2.93 8.59
C VAL A 243 -15.00 1.53 9.11
N PRO A 244 -14.51 0.44 8.49
CA PRO A 244 -14.79 -0.91 8.96
C PRO A 244 -14.27 -1.14 10.38
N ALA A 245 -15.09 -1.76 11.23
CA ALA A 245 -14.64 -2.18 12.56
C ALA A 245 -13.72 -3.41 12.45
N ILE A 246 -12.64 -3.43 13.23
CA ILE A 246 -11.75 -4.58 13.38
C ILE A 246 -11.81 -5.09 14.82
N PHE A 247 -12.20 -6.36 14.98
CA PHE A 247 -12.33 -6.98 16.29
C PHE A 247 -10.98 -7.46 16.82
N GLY A 248 -10.71 -7.21 18.10
CA GLY A 248 -9.54 -7.77 18.80
C GLY A 248 -8.20 -7.12 18.46
N ALA A 249 -8.16 -6.09 17.60
CA ALA A 249 -6.93 -5.40 17.23
C ALA A 249 -6.12 -4.96 18.46
N TYR A 250 -4.82 -5.22 18.43
CA TYR A 250 -3.90 -4.82 19.49
C TYR A 250 -3.95 -3.31 19.69
N ARG A 251 -3.95 -2.88 20.96
CA ARG A 251 -3.91 -1.48 21.34
C ARG A 251 -2.57 -1.19 21.99
N TRP A 252 -1.82 -0.27 21.39
CA TRP A 252 -0.61 0.21 22.03
C TRP A 252 -0.98 0.92 23.33
N ARG A 253 -0.28 0.58 24.40
CA ARG A 253 -0.42 1.29 25.68
C ARG A 253 0.46 2.53 25.62
N ASP A 254 0.03 3.57 26.33
CA ASP A 254 0.82 4.75 26.64
C ASP A 254 2.02 4.40 27.53
#